data_AF-A0A6N8QRV4-F1
#
_entry.id   AF-A0A6N8QRV4-F1
#
_cell.length_a   1.000
_cell.length_b   1.000
_cell.length_c   1.000
_cell.angle_alpha   90.00
_cell.angle_beta   90.00
_cell.angle_gamma   90.00
#
_symmetry.space_group_name_H-M   'P 1'
#
loop_
_entity.id
_entity.type
_entity.pdbx_description
1 polymer ?
#
loop_
_entity_poly.entity_id
_entity_poly.type
_entity_poly.pdbx_seq_one_letter_code
_entity_poly.pdbx_strand_id
1 'polypeptide(L)'
;MNAWEVNFDGLVGLTHHYAGLSFGNEASTRHRFQVSNPRQAAKQGLLKMKALADAGFPQAVIPPHERPFIPVLRQLGFSGSDEQV
;
A
#
# COMPACT_ATOMS: atom_id res chain seq x y z
N MET A 1 -25.94 -19.00 15.63
CA MET A 1 -24.54 -18.64 15.34
C MET A 1 -24.54 -17.14 15.11
N ASN A 2 -23.75 -16.36 15.87
CA ASN A 2 -23.66 -14.91 15.68
C ASN A 2 -22.34 -14.61 14.95
N ALA A 3 -22.42 -13.94 13.80
CA ALA A 3 -21.27 -13.58 12.98
C ALA A 3 -21.38 -12.11 12.59
N TRP A 4 -20.24 -11.42 12.53
CA TRP A 4 -20.15 -10.01 12.15
C TRP A 4 -19.22 -9.87 10.95
N GLU A 5 -19.52 -8.92 10.08
CA GLU A 5 -18.56 -8.47 9.07
C GLU A 5 -17.47 -7.65 9.76
N VAL A 6 -16.21 -7.93 9.42
CA VAL A 6 -15.05 -7.23 9.95
C VAL A 6 -14.30 -6.59 8.79
N ASN A 7 -14.06 -5.30 8.88
CA ASN A 7 -13.25 -4.58 7.90
C ASN A 7 -11.77 -4.87 8.15
N PHE A 8 -11.08 -5.37 7.13
CA PHE A 8 -9.63 -5.53 7.14
C PHE A 8 -9.02 -4.58 6.12
N ASP A 9 -8.35 -3.55 6.61
CA ASP A 9 -7.81 -2.50 5.75
C ASP A 9 -6.30 -2.65 5.55
N GLY A 10 -5.83 -2.35 4.34
CA GLY A 10 -4.40 -2.29 4.04
C GLY A 10 -3.73 -1.06 4.65
N LEU A 11 -2.68 -1.26 5.45
CA LEU A 11 -1.77 -0.19 5.85
C LEU A 11 -0.88 0.19 4.66
N VAL A 12 -0.97 1.45 4.21
CA VAL A 12 -0.18 1.95 3.08
C VAL A 12 1.32 1.84 3.38
N GLY A 13 2.07 1.28 2.44
CA GLY A 13 3.51 1.05 2.56
C GLY A 13 4.37 2.30 2.36
N LEU A 14 5.63 2.20 2.78
CA LEU A 14 6.61 3.29 2.81
C LEU A 14 7.02 3.78 1.40
N THR A 15 6.87 2.93 0.39
CA THR A 15 7.21 3.21 -1.01
C THR A 15 5.99 3.62 -1.85
N HIS A 16 4.88 4.08 -1.23
CA HIS A 16 3.73 4.63 -1.94
C HIS A 16 4.16 5.71 -2.96
N HIS A 17 3.86 5.51 -4.23
CA HIS A 17 4.22 6.43 -5.32
C HIS A 17 3.31 6.26 -6.55
N TYR A 18 3.41 7.20 -7.49
CA TYR A 18 2.59 7.22 -8.70
C TYR A 18 3.42 6.91 -9.96
N ALA A 19 3.60 5.63 -10.28
CA ALA A 19 4.36 5.22 -11.48
C ALA A 19 3.51 5.09 -12.77
N GLY A 20 2.18 5.15 -12.67
CA GLY A 20 1.28 5.03 -13.82
C GLY A 20 1.29 3.64 -14.47
N LEU A 21 1.45 2.58 -13.67
CA LEU A 21 1.66 1.21 -14.16
C LEU A 21 0.37 0.48 -14.58
N SER A 22 -0.80 1.00 -14.23
CA SER A 22 -2.08 0.30 -14.42
C SER A 22 -2.86 0.87 -15.61
N PHE A 23 -2.60 0.38 -16.82
CA PHE A 23 -3.37 0.75 -18.01
C PHE A 23 -4.87 0.42 -17.82
N GLY A 24 -5.75 1.35 -18.23
CA GLY A 24 -7.19 1.30 -17.96
C GLY A 24 -7.61 1.95 -16.63
N ASN A 25 -6.68 2.18 -15.69
CA ASN A 25 -6.94 3.01 -14.51
C ASN A 25 -6.54 4.46 -14.81
N GLU A 26 -7.51 5.27 -15.22
CA GLU A 26 -7.28 6.68 -15.54
C GLU A 26 -6.63 7.47 -14.41
N ALA A 27 -6.95 7.18 -13.15
CA ALA A 27 -6.34 7.87 -12.02
C ALA A 27 -4.85 7.55 -11.90
N SER A 28 -4.44 6.29 -12.14
CA SER A 28 -3.04 5.89 -12.19
C SER A 28 -2.29 6.61 -13.31
N THR A 29 -2.88 6.65 -14.51
CA THR A 29 -2.28 7.30 -15.68
C THR A 29 -2.17 8.81 -15.51
N ARG A 30 -3.23 9.48 -15.02
CA ARG A 30 -3.28 10.94 -14.87
C ARG A 30 -2.29 11.50 -13.84
N HIS A 31 -2.02 10.76 -12.77
CA HIS A 31 -1.11 11.21 -11.71
C HIS A 31 0.32 10.68 -11.87
N ARG A 32 0.65 10.09 -13.02
CA ARG A 32 1.97 9.50 -13.29
C ARG A 32 3.09 10.52 -13.01
N PHE A 33 4.08 10.08 -12.25
CA PHE A 33 5.27 10.81 -11.83
C PHE A 33 5.04 12.08 -11.00
N GLN A 34 3.83 12.28 -10.47
CA GLN A 34 3.63 13.28 -9.42
C GLN A 34 4.27 12.84 -8.11
N VAL A 35 4.66 13.82 -7.28
CA VAL A 35 5.23 13.56 -5.95
C VAL A 35 4.16 12.96 -5.04
N SER A 36 4.48 11.85 -4.39
CA SER A 36 3.64 11.23 -3.37
C SER A 36 4.05 11.65 -1.96
N ASN A 37 3.17 11.40 -0.98
CA ASN A 37 3.48 11.54 0.43
C ASN A 37 3.09 10.25 1.19
N PRO A 38 4.01 9.27 1.32
CA PRO A 38 3.71 7.97 1.95
C PRO A 38 3.16 8.09 3.37
N ARG A 39 3.73 9.03 4.17
CA ARG A 39 3.28 9.28 5.54
C ARG A 39 1.84 9.79 5.58
N GLN A 40 1.50 10.73 4.70
CA GLN A 40 0.15 11.28 4.62
C GLN A 40 -0.85 10.21 4.15
N ALA A 41 -0.49 9.40 3.15
CA ALA A 41 -1.34 8.32 2.65
C ALA A 41 -1.63 7.27 3.75
N ALA A 42 -0.61 6.86 4.52
CA ALA A 42 -0.82 5.97 5.66
C ALA A 42 -1.71 6.60 6.74
N LYS A 43 -1.51 7.88 7.08
CA LYS A 43 -2.34 8.59 8.05
C LYS A 43 -3.80 8.73 7.60
N GLN A 44 -4.05 9.00 6.32
CA GLN A 44 -5.42 9.06 5.78
C GLN A 44 -6.14 7.71 5.93
N GLY A 45 -5.44 6.60 5.64
CA GLY A 45 -5.96 5.25 5.87
C GLY A 45 -6.27 4.98 7.34
N LEU A 46 -5.31 5.26 8.23
CA LEU A 46 -5.47 5.07 9.68
C LEU A 46 -6.62 5.89 10.27
N LEU A 47 -6.81 7.13 9.82
CA LEU A 47 -7.92 7.99 10.24
C LEU A 47 -9.27 7.35 9.85
N LYS A 48 -9.38 6.83 8.63
CA LYS A 48 -10.59 6.13 8.18
C LYS A 48 -10.85 4.86 9.01
N MET A 49 -9.84 4.01 9.19
CA MET A 49 -9.96 2.78 9.99
C MET A 49 -10.44 3.11 11.41
N LYS A 50 -9.81 4.10 12.05
CA LYS A 50 -10.17 4.50 13.41
C LYS A 50 -11.57 5.08 13.49
N ALA A 51 -11.99 5.88 12.51
CA ALA A 51 -13.35 6.43 12.48
C ALA A 51 -14.43 5.32 12.42
N LEU A 52 -14.22 4.27 11.62
CA LEU A 52 -15.15 3.13 11.56
C LEU A 52 -15.12 2.29 12.85
N ALA A 53 -13.92 2.03 13.39
CA ALA A 53 -13.76 1.35 14.67
C ALA A 53 -14.50 2.09 15.80
N ASP A 54 -14.37 3.41 15.86
CA ASP A 54 -15.03 4.27 16.86
C ASP A 54 -16.54 4.33 16.69
N ALA A 55 -17.03 4.19 15.46
CA ALA A 55 -18.45 4.09 15.15
C ALA A 55 -19.03 2.68 15.43
N GLY A 56 -18.22 1.74 15.93
CA GLY A 56 -18.67 0.41 16.34
C GLY A 56 -18.60 -0.67 15.25
N PHE A 57 -18.00 -0.37 14.08
CA PHE A 57 -17.75 -1.37 13.06
C PHE A 57 -16.44 -2.12 13.37
N PRO A 58 -16.45 -3.46 13.47
CA PRO A 58 -15.23 -4.23 13.71
C PRO A 58 -14.18 -3.93 12.64
N GLN A 59 -12.98 -3.54 13.07
CA GLN A 59 -11.91 -3.06 12.19
C GLN A 59 -10.58 -3.71 12.57
N ALA A 60 -9.83 -4.13 11.56
CA ALA A 60 -8.49 -4.69 11.66
C ALA A 60 -7.58 -4.13 10.55
N VAL A 61 -6.29 -4.46 10.63
CA VAL A 61 -5.24 -3.97 9.73
C VAL A 61 -4.48 -5.13 9.10
N ILE A 62 -4.13 -5.00 7.82
CA ILE A 62 -3.22 -5.86 7.07
C ILE A 62 -1.94 -5.06 6.78
N PRO A 63 -0.74 -5.56 7.14
CA PRO A 63 0.51 -4.83 6.97
C PRO A 63 0.94 -4.68 5.49
N PRO A 64 1.80 -3.71 5.15
CA PRO A 64 2.37 -3.59 3.81
C PRO A 64 3.39 -4.70 3.52
N HIS A 65 3.72 -4.88 2.25
CA HIS A 65 4.72 -5.84 1.80
C HIS A 65 6.15 -5.26 1.86
N GLU A 66 7.16 -6.12 1.77
CA GLU A 66 8.56 -5.73 1.55
C GLU A 66 8.71 -4.91 0.26
N ARG A 67 9.26 -3.69 0.36
CA ARG A 67 9.56 -2.83 -0.79
C ARG A 67 10.79 -1.96 -0.50
N PRO A 68 11.76 -1.83 -1.45
CA PRO A 68 11.84 -2.53 -2.74
C PRO A 68 11.93 -4.05 -2.57
N PHE A 69 11.34 -4.81 -3.50
CA PHE A 69 11.35 -6.28 -3.42
C PHE A 69 12.52 -6.82 -4.23
N ILE A 70 13.70 -6.87 -3.62
CA ILE A 70 14.95 -7.25 -4.30
C ILE A 70 14.91 -8.65 -4.94
N PRO A 71 14.23 -9.67 -4.37
CA PRO A 71 14.19 -11.00 -4.98
C PRO A 71 13.70 -11.03 -6.44
N VAL A 72 12.73 -10.18 -6.81
CA VAL A 72 12.25 -10.15 -8.21
C VAL A 72 13.28 -9.52 -9.15
N LEU A 73 14.06 -8.53 -8.69
CA LEU A 73 15.15 -7.95 -9.49
C LEU A 73 16.22 -9.02 -9.77
N ARG A 74 16.54 -9.86 -8.77
CA ARG A 74 17.45 -10.98 -8.96
C ARG A 74 16.93 -11.99 -9.98
N GLN A 75 15.64 -12.30 -9.93
CA GLN A 75 15.00 -13.17 -10.91
C GLN A 75 15.06 -12.59 -12.34
N LEU A 76 15.11 -11.25 -12.47
CA LEU A 76 15.28 -10.56 -13.74
C LEU A 76 16.75 -10.46 -14.22
N GLY A 77 17.70 -11.07 -13.51
CA GLY A 77 19.10 -11.20 -13.93
C GLY A 77 20.09 -10.25 -13.23
N PHE A 78 19.65 -9.43 -12.28
CA PHE A 78 20.54 -8.61 -11.46
C PHE A 78 21.21 -9.44 -10.35
N SER A 79 22.47 -9.15 -10.01
CA SER A 79 23.22 -9.92 -8.99
C SER A 79 24.13 -9.01 -8.15
N GLY A 80 24.50 -9.45 -6.95
CA GLY A 80 25.27 -8.65 -5.99
C GLY A 80 24.62 -8.62 -4.59
N SER A 81 25.07 -7.74 -3.70
CA SER A 81 24.35 -7.40 -2.46
C SER A 81 23.02 -6.68 -2.78
N ASP A 82 22.14 -6.52 -1.79
CA ASP A 82 20.85 -5.85 -1.99
C ASP A 82 20.98 -4.38 -2.42
N GLU A 83 22.07 -3.71 -2.06
CA GLU A 83 22.35 -2.34 -2.50
C GLU A 83 22.97 -2.27 -3.91
N GLN A 84 23.58 -3.37 -4.37
CA GLN A 84 24.14 -3.48 -5.72
C GLN A 84 23.09 -3.88 -6.77
N VAL A 85 22.03 -4.58 -6.34
CA VAL A 85 20.88 -4.99 -7.15
C VAL A 85 19.87 -3.86 -7.24
#